data_AF-A0A1E1XGS2-F1
#
_entry.id   AF-A0A1E1XGS2-F1
#
_cell.length_a   1.000
_cell.length_b   1.000
_cell.length_c   1.000
_cell.angle_alpha   90.00
_cell.angle_beta   90.00
_cell.angle_gamma   90.00
#
_symmetry.space_group_name_H-M   'P 1'
#
loop_
_entity.id
_entity.type
_entity.pdbx_description
1 polymer ?
#
loop_
_entity_poly.entity_id
_entity_poly.type
_entity_poly.pdbx_seq_one_letter_code
_entity_poly.pdbx_strand_id
1 'polypeptide(L)'
;MLLAGLLFCVQDATAYEEANQVTQPGPPSGGQDNSSMTYSNLLCSDDDSLREKSHSASSDSDGESWPGLEDCDSANALFVRSIYLVCHRLISSWKNDLHVSLAALEVLSGLARIRQPIQDSLECPRAVKWICDFIVYQCQRPPQLHSRDLHSTIVAAFQCLTAWLMAHPVLLQDKESMHHVLEVVELGISGSKSQPKISDVPQLKAEKELKPSSLRVRDAAEALLSCMMDHAGYFPKSAGPETLSSLLDEEALLKFGNADATTSSLPEAVGRHFRYFVAQNSAVIAVLEQNLGNDQGALPTVTLLVRVPFGRHAWTMQLRQLPRHKSGSRSAAVNPGRPMPCHEPAVRTHPPPSFFPESIADIPTCEIDKSIPDPTSQMLTRDEAQMLGFLDQQAKVEKSICHHWEEAMQEEDFPDPATDCNAPSVCQEFQTARLFLSHLGFLWDDVGKVVTGNGQPLMALNQNQPGFYTALDSLDRISSRTNDTVFVFYVREGQVTPLEILGNVTSSRNVHPQFLEFLRSLGWPVDVGMH
;
A
#
# COMPACT_ATOMS: atom_id res chain seq x y z
N MET A 1 -22.84 -26.79 -27.89
CA MET A 1 -21.95 -27.53 -28.83
C MET A 1 -20.87 -26.64 -29.43
N LEU A 2 -21.19 -25.50 -30.05
CA LEU A 2 -20.17 -24.60 -30.64
C LEU A 2 -19.18 -24.00 -29.61
N LEU A 3 -19.67 -23.56 -28.44
CA LEU A 3 -18.80 -23.04 -27.38
C LEU A 3 -17.81 -24.09 -26.84
N ALA A 4 -18.29 -25.32 -26.62
CA ALA A 4 -17.41 -26.43 -26.23
C ALA A 4 -16.38 -26.75 -27.33
N GLY A 5 -16.79 -26.69 -28.60
CA GLY A 5 -15.88 -26.82 -29.74
C GLY A 5 -14.79 -25.74 -29.74
N LEU A 6 -15.13 -24.48 -29.43
CA LEU A 6 -14.16 -23.39 -29.30
C LEU A 6 -13.12 -23.69 -28.21
N LEU A 7 -13.56 -24.15 -27.03
CA LEU A 7 -12.66 -24.54 -25.94
C LEU A 7 -11.71 -25.65 -26.38
N PHE A 8 -12.22 -26.72 -27.02
CA PHE A 8 -11.38 -27.82 -27.50
C PHE A 8 -10.38 -27.36 -28.56
N CYS A 9 -10.79 -26.49 -29.50
CA CYS A 9 -9.86 -25.93 -30.48
C CYS A 9 -8.71 -25.17 -29.82
N VAL A 10 -8.99 -24.38 -28.77
CA VAL A 10 -7.95 -23.66 -28.04
C VAL A 10 -7.03 -24.65 -27.31
N GLN A 11 -7.60 -25.63 -26.61
CA GLN A 11 -6.84 -26.66 -25.90
C GLN A 11 -5.92 -27.46 -26.83
N ASP A 12 -6.44 -27.93 -27.97
CA ASP A 12 -5.69 -28.68 -28.96
C ASP A 12 -4.59 -27.81 -29.61
N ALA A 13 -4.88 -26.53 -29.92
CA ALA A 13 -3.88 -25.61 -30.44
C ALA A 13 -2.74 -25.39 -29.43
N THR A 14 -3.07 -25.19 -28.15
CA THR A 14 -2.05 -25.04 -27.09
C THR A 14 -1.22 -26.30 -26.88
N ALA A 15 -1.85 -27.48 -26.87
CA ALA A 15 -1.16 -28.75 -26.73
C ALA A 15 -0.25 -29.05 -27.92
N TYR A 16 -0.67 -28.68 -29.13
CA TYR A 16 0.14 -28.82 -30.34
C TYR A 16 1.39 -27.92 -30.32
N GLU A 17 1.25 -26.66 -29.90
CA GLU A 17 2.40 -25.76 -29.75
C GLU A 17 3.37 -26.21 -28.66
N GLU A 18 2.86 -26.66 -27.50
CA GLU A 18 3.69 -27.24 -26.44
C GLU A 18 4.46 -28.47 -26.93
N ALA A 19 3.81 -29.37 -27.68
CA ALA A 19 4.46 -30.54 -28.25
C ALA A 19 5.56 -30.16 -29.26
N ASN A 20 5.31 -29.16 -30.11
CA ASN A 20 6.27 -28.70 -31.10
C ASN A 20 7.51 -28.02 -30.49
N GLN A 21 7.34 -27.29 -29.38
CA GLN A 21 8.45 -26.69 -28.64
C GLN A 21 9.38 -27.75 -28.02
N VAL A 22 8.85 -28.92 -27.64
CA VAL A 22 9.64 -30.04 -27.11
C VAL A 22 10.42 -30.79 -28.21
N THR A 23 9.95 -30.76 -29.47
CA THR A 23 10.58 -31.49 -30.58
C THR A 23 11.62 -30.72 -31.39
N GLN A 24 11.85 -29.43 -31.14
CA GLN A 24 12.90 -28.68 -31.83
C GLN A 24 14.24 -28.77 -31.07
N PRO A 25 15.35 -29.20 -31.72
CA PRO A 25 16.68 -29.10 -31.12
C PRO A 25 17.03 -27.61 -30.96
N GLY A 26 17.33 -27.19 -29.73
CA GLY A 26 17.68 -25.79 -29.43
C GLY A 26 18.82 -25.29 -30.32
N PRO A 27 18.81 -24.00 -30.71
CA PRO A 27 19.87 -23.43 -31.52
C PRO A 27 21.21 -23.48 -30.75
N PRO A 28 22.35 -23.66 -31.43
CA PRO A 28 23.64 -23.78 -30.78
C PRO A 28 23.98 -22.50 -30.04
N SER A 29 24.32 -22.64 -28.77
CA SER A 29 24.89 -21.61 -27.91
C SER A 29 26.10 -20.93 -28.58
N GLY A 30 25.88 -19.77 -29.18
CA GLY A 30 26.91 -18.83 -29.59
C GLY A 30 26.94 -17.67 -28.59
N GLY A 31 28.03 -17.58 -27.82
CA GLY A 31 28.16 -16.61 -26.74
C GLY A 31 28.16 -15.15 -27.22
N GLN A 32 27.31 -14.34 -26.58
CA GLN A 32 27.53 -12.92 -26.32
C GLN A 32 26.56 -12.50 -25.21
N ASP A 33 27.10 -12.40 -23.99
CA ASP A 33 26.44 -11.79 -22.84
C ASP A 33 26.15 -10.32 -23.17
N ASN A 34 24.89 -10.00 -23.46
CA ASN A 34 24.39 -8.63 -23.41
C ASN A 34 23.33 -8.55 -22.31
N SER A 35 23.81 -8.42 -21.07
CA SER A 35 23.03 -7.94 -19.93
C SER A 35 22.70 -6.46 -20.13
N SER A 36 21.64 -6.18 -20.89
CA SER A 36 20.99 -4.88 -20.97
C SER A 36 19.70 -4.93 -20.15
N MET A 37 19.83 -4.93 -18.82
CA MET A 37 18.73 -4.61 -17.90
C MET A 37 18.41 -3.12 -18.03
N THR A 38 17.55 -2.76 -18.97
CA THR A 38 16.89 -1.45 -18.97
C THR A 38 15.85 -1.43 -17.87
N TYR A 39 16.23 -0.85 -16.73
CA TYR A 39 15.31 -0.43 -15.68
C TYR A 39 14.40 0.68 -16.22
N SER A 40 13.22 0.30 -16.70
CA SER A 40 12.15 1.23 -17.04
C SER A 40 11.29 1.47 -15.80
N ASN A 41 11.63 2.53 -15.07
CA ASN A 41 10.79 3.34 -14.17
C ASN A 41 9.41 2.79 -13.78
N LEU A 42 9.33 2.17 -12.59
CA LEU A 42 8.13 2.20 -11.75
C LEU A 42 7.98 3.60 -11.17
N LEU A 43 7.29 4.47 -11.91
CA LEU A 43 6.76 5.73 -11.38
C LEU A 43 5.25 5.72 -11.57
N CYS A 44 4.52 5.52 -10.46
CA CYS A 44 3.14 5.94 -10.34
C CYS A 44 3.08 7.44 -10.62
N SER A 45 2.43 7.80 -11.72
CA SER A 45 1.96 9.16 -11.97
C SER A 45 0.48 9.06 -12.24
N ASP A 46 -0.32 9.39 -11.21
CA ASP A 46 -1.69 9.81 -11.40
C ASP A 46 -1.64 11.11 -12.22
N ASP A 47 -2.13 11.08 -13.45
CA ASP A 47 -2.43 12.31 -14.19
C ASP A 47 -3.79 12.14 -14.85
N ASP A 48 -4.80 12.61 -14.11
CA ASP A 48 -6.17 12.81 -14.57
C ASP A 48 -6.18 14.03 -15.51
N SER A 49 -6.20 13.78 -16.81
CA SER A 49 -6.50 14.82 -17.79
C SER A 49 -7.59 14.33 -18.76
N LEU A 50 -8.82 14.66 -18.37
CA LEU A 50 -10.00 14.71 -19.22
C LEU A 50 -9.67 15.42 -20.54
N ARG A 51 -9.65 14.65 -21.63
CA ARG A 51 -9.61 15.19 -22.99
C ARG A 51 -10.88 14.79 -23.72
N GLU A 52 -11.88 15.68 -23.62
CA GLU A 52 -13.06 15.67 -24.47
C GLU A 52 -12.64 15.72 -25.94
N LYS A 53 -12.98 14.69 -26.72
CA LYS A 53 -13.02 14.75 -28.17
C LYS A 53 -14.47 14.70 -28.62
N SER A 54 -14.97 15.87 -29.00
CA SER A 54 -16.19 16.10 -29.74
C SER A 54 -16.22 15.28 -31.03
N HIS A 55 -17.19 14.36 -31.16
CA HIS A 55 -17.53 13.75 -32.44
C HIS A 55 -18.65 14.56 -33.10
N SER A 56 -18.30 15.32 -34.13
CA SER A 56 -19.22 15.88 -35.11
C SER A 56 -19.73 14.77 -36.02
N ALA A 57 -21.05 14.71 -36.19
CA ALA A 57 -21.72 13.81 -37.11
C ALA A 57 -21.37 14.12 -38.57
N SER A 58 -20.89 13.11 -39.29
CA SER A 58 -21.06 13.01 -40.75
C SER A 58 -21.24 11.54 -41.11
N SER A 59 -22.41 11.25 -41.66
CA SER A 59 -22.74 10.02 -42.36
C SER A 59 -21.79 9.80 -43.53
N ASP A 60 -21.14 8.65 -43.59
CA ASP A 60 -21.05 7.87 -44.83
C ASP A 60 -20.68 6.41 -44.49
N SER A 61 -21.38 5.52 -45.17
CA SER A 61 -21.27 4.08 -45.09
C SER A 61 -20.00 3.61 -45.78
N ASP A 62 -19.10 2.92 -45.07
CA ASP A 62 -18.12 1.99 -45.63
C ASP A 62 -17.55 1.07 -44.53
N GLY A 63 -17.20 -0.16 -44.93
CA GLY A 63 -17.03 -1.34 -44.07
C GLY A 63 -16.06 -1.23 -42.88
N GLU A 64 -16.42 -1.93 -41.81
CA GLU A 64 -15.60 -2.14 -40.61
C GLU A 64 -14.26 -2.79 -40.99
N SER A 65 -13.20 -1.98 -41.01
CA SER A 65 -11.83 -2.43 -41.17
C SER A 65 -11.24 -2.79 -39.80
N TRP A 66 -10.97 -4.08 -39.63
CA TRP A 66 -10.27 -4.65 -38.47
C TRP A 66 -8.83 -4.13 -38.41
N PRO A 67 -8.33 -3.62 -37.27
CA PRO A 67 -6.92 -3.30 -37.13
C PRO A 67 -6.11 -4.58 -36.85
N GLY A 68 -5.19 -4.93 -37.75
CA GLY A 68 -4.08 -5.87 -37.51
C GLY A 68 -4.39 -7.34 -37.87
N LEU A 69 -4.22 -7.70 -39.14
CA LEU A 69 -4.31 -9.08 -39.64
C LEU A 69 -2.93 -9.63 -40.06
N GLU A 70 -1.92 -9.43 -39.21
CA GLU A 70 -0.60 -10.07 -39.36
C GLU A 70 -0.30 -10.74 -38.00
N ASP A 71 -0.09 -12.06 -38.01
CA ASP A 71 -0.04 -13.04 -36.88
C ASP A 71 -1.38 -13.59 -36.35
N CYS A 72 -2.12 -14.29 -37.22
CA CYS A 72 -3.37 -14.98 -36.88
C CYS A 72 -3.23 -16.43 -36.38
N ASP A 73 -2.03 -17.02 -36.37
CA ASP A 73 -1.87 -18.49 -36.31
C ASP A 73 -1.28 -19.03 -35.00
N SER A 74 -1.18 -18.24 -33.93
CA SER A 74 -0.72 -18.74 -32.62
C SER A 74 -1.87 -19.16 -31.71
N ALA A 75 -1.65 -20.20 -30.90
CA ALA A 75 -2.61 -20.66 -29.90
C ALA A 75 -2.90 -19.56 -28.86
N ASN A 76 -1.93 -18.69 -28.56
CA ASN A 76 -2.12 -17.51 -27.71
C ASN A 76 -3.07 -16.48 -28.35
N ALA A 77 -2.96 -16.20 -29.65
CA ALA A 77 -3.90 -15.32 -30.34
C ALA A 77 -5.33 -15.90 -30.33
N LEU A 78 -5.47 -17.22 -30.53
CA LEU A 78 -6.76 -17.90 -30.45
C LEU A 78 -7.34 -17.87 -29.03
N PHE A 79 -6.50 -18.07 -28.01
CA PHE A 79 -6.87 -17.96 -26.59
C PHE A 79 -7.41 -16.57 -26.25
N VAL A 80 -6.65 -15.52 -26.57
CA VAL A 80 -7.03 -14.12 -26.36
C VAL A 80 -8.35 -13.77 -27.05
N ARG A 81 -8.49 -14.13 -28.33
CA ARG A 81 -9.73 -13.89 -29.09
C ARG A 81 -10.92 -14.65 -28.51
N SER A 82 -10.70 -15.87 -28.02
CA SER A 82 -11.76 -16.69 -27.40
C SER A 82 -12.25 -16.08 -26.10
N ILE A 83 -11.34 -15.62 -25.22
CA ILE A 83 -11.70 -14.90 -24.00
C ILE A 83 -12.54 -13.67 -24.35
N TYR A 84 -12.01 -12.81 -25.24
CA TYR A 84 -12.69 -11.58 -25.64
C TYR A 84 -14.08 -11.87 -26.22
N LEU A 85 -14.19 -12.80 -27.17
CA LEU A 85 -15.47 -13.10 -27.82
C LEU A 85 -16.51 -13.63 -26.82
N VAL A 86 -16.12 -14.59 -25.99
CA VAL A 86 -17.04 -15.23 -25.03
C VAL A 86 -17.46 -14.23 -23.96
N CYS A 87 -16.52 -13.49 -23.36
CA CYS A 87 -16.85 -12.49 -22.36
C CYS A 87 -17.73 -11.37 -22.97
N HIS A 88 -17.44 -10.90 -24.20
CA HIS A 88 -18.18 -9.78 -24.81
C HIS A 88 -19.62 -10.19 -25.11
N ARG A 89 -19.80 -11.41 -25.64
CA ARG A 89 -21.12 -11.96 -25.93
C ARG A 89 -21.90 -12.30 -24.65
N LEU A 90 -21.22 -12.70 -23.58
CA LEU A 90 -21.82 -12.92 -22.27
C LEU A 90 -22.55 -11.66 -21.78
N ILE A 91 -21.91 -10.49 -21.83
CA ILE A 91 -22.49 -9.23 -21.33
C ILE A 91 -23.39 -8.49 -22.35
N SER A 92 -23.17 -8.68 -23.65
CA SER A 92 -23.96 -7.99 -24.69
C SER A 92 -25.25 -8.72 -25.03
N SER A 93 -25.17 -10.02 -25.37
CA SER A 93 -26.29 -10.77 -25.97
C SER A 93 -26.76 -11.97 -25.18
N TRP A 94 -25.89 -12.64 -24.41
CA TRP A 94 -26.22 -13.92 -23.78
C TRP A 94 -26.74 -13.78 -22.35
N LYS A 95 -26.58 -12.62 -21.71
CA LYS A 95 -26.92 -12.39 -20.29
C LYS A 95 -28.33 -12.76 -19.84
N ASN A 96 -29.29 -12.79 -20.77
CA ASN A 96 -30.67 -13.13 -20.47
C ASN A 96 -31.01 -14.61 -20.76
N ASP A 97 -30.14 -15.33 -21.48
CA ASP A 97 -30.30 -16.74 -21.77
C ASP A 97 -29.52 -17.58 -20.75
N LEU A 98 -30.26 -18.34 -19.95
CA LEU A 98 -29.72 -19.20 -18.90
C LEU A 98 -28.70 -20.21 -19.45
N HIS A 99 -29.08 -20.98 -20.46
CA HIS A 99 -28.27 -22.11 -20.93
C HIS A 99 -27.02 -21.63 -21.64
N VAL A 100 -27.14 -20.57 -22.43
CA VAL A 100 -26.00 -19.98 -23.13
C VAL A 100 -25.05 -19.29 -22.14
N SER A 101 -25.57 -18.59 -21.13
CA SER A 101 -24.74 -17.98 -20.08
C SER A 101 -23.97 -19.03 -19.28
N LEU A 102 -24.63 -20.13 -18.86
CA LEU A 102 -23.95 -21.21 -18.15
C LEU A 102 -22.87 -21.87 -18.99
N ALA A 103 -23.16 -22.19 -20.25
CA ALA A 103 -22.16 -22.75 -21.17
C ALA A 103 -20.98 -21.80 -21.40
N ALA A 104 -21.24 -20.48 -21.52
CA ALA A 104 -20.18 -19.49 -21.65
C ALA A 104 -19.31 -19.40 -20.40
N LEU A 105 -19.90 -19.43 -19.20
CA LEU A 105 -19.15 -19.44 -17.93
C LEU A 105 -18.32 -20.71 -17.74
N GLU A 106 -18.83 -21.87 -18.16
CA GLU A 106 -18.06 -23.12 -18.18
C GLU A 106 -16.87 -23.05 -19.14
N VAL A 107 -17.06 -22.49 -20.34
CA VAL A 107 -15.97 -22.27 -21.30
C VAL A 107 -14.93 -21.31 -20.76
N LEU A 108 -15.34 -20.20 -20.14
CA LEU A 108 -14.41 -19.27 -19.49
C LEU A 108 -13.64 -19.93 -18.34
N SER A 109 -14.29 -20.78 -17.56
CA SER A 109 -13.63 -21.57 -16.50
C SER A 109 -12.64 -22.59 -17.08
N GLY A 110 -12.94 -23.16 -18.25
CA GLY A 110 -12.04 -24.04 -18.99
C GLY A 110 -10.84 -23.28 -19.55
N LEU A 111 -11.06 -22.11 -20.14
CA LEU A 111 -10.00 -21.23 -20.65
C LEU A 111 -9.05 -20.80 -19.53
N ALA A 112 -9.57 -20.41 -18.35
CA ALA A 112 -8.72 -20.07 -17.20
C ALA A 112 -7.67 -21.15 -16.87
N ARG A 113 -7.99 -22.44 -17.09
CA ARG A 113 -7.09 -23.55 -16.75
C ARG A 113 -6.00 -23.81 -17.79
N ILE A 114 -6.06 -23.17 -18.95
CA ILE A 114 -5.07 -23.32 -20.01
C ILE A 114 -3.83 -22.51 -19.61
N ARG A 115 -2.71 -23.20 -19.34
CA ARG A 115 -1.48 -22.59 -18.84
C ARG A 115 -0.64 -22.10 -20.01
N GLN A 116 -0.81 -20.84 -20.40
CA GLN A 116 0.13 -20.17 -21.30
C GLN A 116 1.13 -19.33 -20.48
N PRO A 117 2.35 -19.07 -21.01
CA PRO A 117 3.30 -18.14 -20.40
C PRO A 117 2.75 -16.72 -20.49
N ILE A 118 1.82 -16.40 -19.60
CA ILE A 118 1.15 -15.11 -19.48
C ILE A 118 2.12 -14.21 -18.73
N GLN A 119 3.05 -13.60 -19.46
CA GLN A 119 3.82 -12.49 -18.90
C GLN A 119 3.18 -11.13 -19.17
N ASP A 120 2.26 -10.96 -20.13
CA ASP A 120 1.74 -9.62 -20.47
C ASP A 120 0.28 -9.57 -21.01
N SER A 121 -0.58 -10.56 -20.73
CA SER A 121 -1.96 -10.52 -21.28
C SER A 121 -2.92 -9.70 -20.41
N LEU A 122 -3.20 -8.47 -20.84
CA LEU A 122 -4.29 -7.60 -20.33
C LEU A 122 -5.68 -8.26 -20.38
N GLU A 123 -5.80 -9.41 -21.06
CA GLU A 123 -7.07 -10.11 -21.22
C GLU A 123 -7.52 -10.86 -19.97
N CYS A 124 -6.61 -11.33 -19.12
CA CYS A 124 -7.00 -12.01 -17.87
C CYS A 124 -7.66 -11.02 -16.88
N PRO A 125 -7.09 -9.84 -16.60
CA PRO A 125 -7.78 -8.78 -15.84
C PRO A 125 -9.11 -8.36 -16.48
N ARG A 126 -9.15 -8.26 -17.82
CA ARG A 126 -10.37 -7.90 -18.56
C ARG A 126 -11.46 -8.97 -18.41
N ALA A 127 -11.11 -10.25 -18.48
CA ALA A 127 -12.04 -11.36 -18.29
C ALA A 127 -12.66 -11.31 -16.89
N VAL A 128 -11.83 -11.14 -15.85
CA VAL A 128 -12.29 -10.95 -14.46
C VAL A 128 -13.28 -9.78 -14.38
N LYS A 129 -12.91 -8.62 -14.94
CA LYS A 129 -13.78 -7.44 -14.95
C LYS A 129 -15.14 -7.73 -15.60
N TRP A 130 -15.19 -8.35 -16.78
CA TRP A 130 -16.46 -8.62 -17.45
C TRP A 130 -17.30 -9.69 -16.75
N ILE A 131 -16.68 -10.66 -16.07
CA ILE A 131 -17.43 -11.61 -15.22
C ILE A 131 -17.99 -10.87 -14.00
N CYS A 132 -17.24 -9.94 -13.39
CA CYS A 132 -17.73 -9.08 -12.32
C CYS A 132 -18.92 -8.22 -12.79
N ASP A 133 -18.79 -7.55 -13.95
CA ASP A 133 -19.88 -6.75 -14.56
C ASP A 133 -21.13 -7.60 -14.81
N PHE A 134 -20.94 -8.85 -15.23
CA PHE A 134 -22.02 -9.81 -15.40
C PHE A 134 -22.72 -10.14 -14.08
N ILE A 135 -21.98 -10.39 -12.99
CA ILE A 135 -22.56 -10.63 -11.66
C ILE A 135 -23.36 -9.40 -11.21
N VAL A 136 -22.79 -8.20 -11.34
CA VAL A 136 -23.46 -6.94 -10.99
C VAL A 136 -24.77 -6.81 -11.76
N TYR A 137 -24.74 -7.04 -13.08
CA TYR A 137 -25.94 -6.99 -13.92
C TYR A 137 -27.02 -7.96 -13.44
N GLN A 138 -26.65 -9.21 -13.14
CA GLN A 138 -27.62 -10.23 -12.72
C GLN A 138 -28.22 -9.94 -11.33
N CYS A 139 -27.42 -9.41 -10.40
CA CYS A 139 -27.89 -9.02 -9.06
C CYS A 139 -28.78 -7.77 -9.06
N GLN A 140 -28.62 -6.87 -10.05
CA GLN A 140 -29.40 -5.63 -10.18
C GLN A 140 -30.73 -5.82 -10.93
N ARG A 141 -31.07 -7.04 -11.36
CA ARG A 141 -32.34 -7.30 -12.03
C ARG A 141 -33.51 -6.99 -11.09
N PRO A 142 -34.67 -6.54 -11.62
CA PRO A 142 -35.83 -6.27 -10.80
C PRO A 142 -36.27 -7.55 -10.06
N PRO A 143 -36.81 -7.46 -8.83
CA PRO A 143 -37.17 -8.62 -8.01
C PRO A 143 -38.10 -9.64 -8.69
N GLN A 144 -38.93 -9.18 -9.62
CA GLN A 144 -39.83 -10.04 -10.41
C GLN A 144 -39.09 -11.05 -11.30
N LEU A 145 -37.84 -10.76 -11.66
CA LEU A 145 -36.99 -11.62 -12.49
C LEU A 145 -36.04 -12.49 -11.65
N HIS A 146 -36.10 -12.42 -10.31
CA HIS A 146 -35.30 -13.25 -9.43
C HIS A 146 -35.87 -14.67 -9.38
N SER A 147 -35.35 -15.52 -10.25
CA SER A 147 -35.64 -16.95 -10.28
C SER A 147 -34.49 -17.76 -9.67
N ARG A 148 -34.80 -19.01 -9.28
CA ARG A 148 -33.78 -20.00 -8.88
C ARG A 148 -32.71 -20.20 -9.96
N ASP A 149 -33.10 -20.10 -11.21
CA ASP A 149 -32.22 -20.30 -12.36
C ASP A 149 -31.27 -19.10 -12.52
N LEU A 150 -31.77 -17.86 -12.34
CA LEU A 150 -30.93 -16.67 -12.29
C LEU A 150 -29.84 -16.79 -11.21
N HIS A 151 -30.23 -17.19 -10.00
CA HIS A 151 -29.28 -17.39 -8.90
C HIS A 151 -28.26 -18.48 -9.20
N SER A 152 -28.66 -19.52 -9.95
CA SER A 152 -27.73 -20.57 -10.38
C SER A 152 -26.70 -20.03 -11.37
N THR A 153 -27.07 -19.11 -12.27
CA THR A 153 -26.12 -18.42 -13.15
C THR A 153 -25.15 -17.51 -12.38
N ILE A 154 -25.64 -16.81 -11.35
CA ILE A 154 -24.77 -15.97 -10.50
C ILE A 154 -23.76 -16.84 -9.75
N VAL A 155 -24.20 -17.97 -9.18
CA VAL A 155 -23.30 -18.93 -8.50
C VAL A 155 -22.24 -19.47 -9.47
N ALA A 156 -22.62 -19.85 -10.69
CA ALA A 156 -21.67 -20.29 -11.71
C ALA A 156 -20.65 -19.19 -12.07
N ALA A 157 -21.06 -17.91 -12.07
CA ALA A 157 -20.14 -16.80 -12.32
C ALA A 157 -19.13 -16.61 -11.18
N PHE A 158 -19.54 -16.75 -9.91
CA PHE A 158 -18.62 -16.76 -8.77
C PHE A 158 -17.62 -17.93 -8.82
N GLN A 159 -18.08 -19.12 -9.21
CA GLN A 159 -17.21 -20.28 -9.42
C GLN A 159 -16.22 -20.06 -10.57
N CYS A 160 -16.68 -19.42 -11.66
CA CYS A 160 -15.83 -19.02 -12.77
C CYS A 160 -14.75 -18.02 -12.32
N LEU A 161 -15.11 -16.97 -11.57
CA LEU A 161 -14.14 -16.04 -10.98
C LEU A 161 -13.11 -16.75 -10.11
N THR A 162 -13.56 -17.71 -9.28
CA THR A 162 -12.65 -18.52 -8.45
C THR A 162 -11.63 -19.26 -9.33
N ALA A 163 -12.08 -19.87 -10.43
CA ALA A 163 -11.19 -20.57 -11.36
C ALA A 163 -10.14 -19.64 -11.98
N TRP A 164 -10.50 -18.40 -12.34
CA TRP A 164 -9.57 -17.40 -12.87
C TRP A 164 -8.51 -16.97 -11.86
N LEU A 165 -8.92 -16.63 -10.63
CA LEU A 165 -7.98 -16.20 -9.59
C LEU A 165 -7.00 -17.32 -9.19
N MET A 166 -7.50 -18.55 -9.15
CA MET A 166 -6.67 -19.71 -8.81
C MET A 166 -5.72 -20.13 -9.91
N ALA A 167 -6.13 -19.99 -11.17
CA ALA A 167 -5.26 -20.30 -12.29
C ALA A 167 -4.22 -19.20 -12.57
N HIS A 168 -4.54 -17.94 -12.25
CA HIS A 168 -3.68 -16.79 -12.50
C HIS A 168 -3.49 -15.94 -11.22
N PRO A 169 -2.59 -16.35 -10.30
CA PRO A 169 -2.36 -15.65 -9.04
C PRO A 169 -1.94 -14.18 -9.17
N VAL A 170 -1.39 -13.78 -10.32
CA VAL A 170 -1.03 -12.38 -10.62
C VAL A 170 -2.24 -11.45 -10.51
N LEU A 171 -3.45 -11.96 -10.75
CA LEU A 171 -4.70 -11.19 -10.61
C LEU A 171 -4.96 -10.74 -9.16
N LEU A 172 -4.44 -11.46 -8.16
CA LEU A 172 -4.50 -11.06 -6.75
C LEU A 172 -3.45 -9.99 -6.38
N GLN A 173 -2.48 -9.72 -7.26
CA GLN A 173 -1.50 -8.64 -7.08
C GLN A 173 -1.95 -7.35 -7.79
N ASP A 174 -2.82 -7.47 -8.80
CA ASP A 174 -3.39 -6.34 -9.52
C ASP A 174 -4.48 -5.63 -8.69
N LYS A 175 -4.24 -4.35 -8.38
CA LYS A 175 -5.14 -3.55 -7.54
C LYS A 175 -6.51 -3.38 -8.18
N GLU A 176 -6.58 -3.21 -9.50
CA GLU A 176 -7.85 -3.04 -10.19
C GLU A 176 -8.67 -4.33 -10.17
N SER A 177 -8.08 -5.46 -10.54
CA SER A 177 -8.74 -6.78 -10.48
C SER A 177 -9.24 -7.09 -9.07
N MET A 178 -8.41 -6.88 -8.04
CA MET A 178 -8.85 -7.07 -6.65
C MET A 178 -10.03 -6.17 -6.29
N HIS A 179 -10.02 -4.90 -6.68
CA HIS A 179 -11.11 -3.97 -6.42
C HIS A 179 -12.42 -4.47 -7.03
N HIS A 180 -12.43 -4.83 -8.31
CA HIS A 180 -13.63 -5.35 -8.99
C HIS A 180 -14.16 -6.63 -8.31
N VAL A 181 -13.27 -7.55 -7.93
CA VAL A 181 -13.67 -8.81 -7.29
C VAL A 181 -14.22 -8.58 -5.88
N LEU A 182 -13.56 -7.75 -5.06
CA LEU A 182 -14.04 -7.43 -3.71
C LEU A 182 -15.39 -6.72 -3.75
N GLU A 183 -15.62 -5.85 -4.72
CA GLU A 183 -16.90 -5.17 -4.90
C GLU A 183 -18.04 -6.16 -5.21
N VAL A 184 -17.81 -7.17 -6.05
CA VAL A 184 -18.85 -8.18 -6.34
C VAL A 184 -19.01 -9.23 -5.24
N VAL A 185 -17.93 -9.56 -4.52
CA VAL A 185 -18.00 -10.39 -3.31
C VAL A 185 -18.85 -9.69 -2.26
N GLU A 186 -18.59 -8.40 -2.04
CA GLU A 186 -19.39 -7.58 -1.14
C GLU A 186 -20.87 -7.61 -1.56
N LEU A 187 -21.16 -7.29 -2.82
CA LEU A 187 -22.52 -7.34 -3.37
C LEU A 187 -23.18 -8.71 -3.19
N GLY A 188 -22.42 -9.81 -3.34
CA GLY A 188 -22.92 -11.18 -3.14
C GLY A 188 -23.26 -11.49 -1.68
N ILE A 189 -22.49 -10.95 -0.72
CA ILE A 189 -22.66 -11.20 0.71
C ILE A 189 -23.74 -10.28 1.33
N SER A 190 -23.67 -8.98 1.04
CA SER A 190 -24.53 -7.97 1.64
C SER A 190 -25.79 -7.67 0.81
N GLY A 191 -25.75 -7.93 -0.50
CA GLY A 191 -26.78 -7.48 -1.44
C GLY A 191 -26.64 -6.02 -1.89
N SER A 192 -25.62 -5.29 -1.41
CA SER A 192 -25.36 -3.89 -1.76
C SER A 192 -23.86 -3.61 -1.89
N LYS A 193 -23.52 -2.54 -2.63
CA LYS A 193 -22.13 -2.07 -2.75
C LYS A 193 -21.86 -0.98 -1.71
N SER A 194 -20.61 -0.87 -1.23
CA SER A 194 -20.18 0.21 -0.32
C SER A 194 -20.42 1.58 -0.90
N GLN A 195 -20.17 1.71 -2.20
CA GLN A 195 -20.24 2.96 -2.92
C GLN A 195 -20.86 2.69 -4.30
N PRO A 196 -22.19 2.74 -4.44
CA PRO A 196 -22.86 2.44 -5.70
C PRO A 196 -22.58 3.48 -6.79
N LYS A 197 -22.25 4.71 -6.40
CA LYS A 197 -21.74 5.78 -7.27
C LYS A 197 -20.52 6.43 -6.64
N ILE A 198 -19.56 6.84 -7.45
CA ILE A 198 -18.30 7.49 -7.00
C ILE A 198 -18.57 8.75 -6.15
N SER A 199 -19.71 9.41 -6.34
CA SER A 199 -20.14 10.57 -5.55
C SER A 199 -20.62 10.26 -4.14
N ASP A 200 -21.00 9.01 -3.88
CA ASP A 200 -21.69 8.63 -2.65
C ASP A 200 -20.67 8.37 -1.53
N VAL A 201 -21.05 8.68 -0.29
CA VAL A 201 -20.21 8.40 0.88
C VAL A 201 -20.14 6.88 1.07
N PRO A 202 -18.93 6.27 1.16
CA PRO A 202 -18.81 4.83 1.35
C PRO A 202 -19.48 4.36 2.65
N GLN A 203 -20.45 3.45 2.54
CA GLN A 203 -21.08 2.83 3.70
C GLN A 203 -20.18 1.75 4.28
N LEU A 204 -19.90 1.83 5.60
CA LEU A 204 -19.03 0.88 6.28
C LEU A 204 -19.70 -0.50 6.41
N LYS A 205 -18.89 -1.57 6.42
CA LYS A 205 -19.36 -2.95 6.52
C LYS A 205 -20.28 -3.20 7.73
N ALA A 206 -19.98 -2.60 8.88
CA ALA A 206 -20.76 -2.77 10.12
C ALA A 206 -22.17 -2.14 10.06
N GLU A 207 -22.37 -1.18 9.16
CA GLU A 207 -23.61 -0.43 9.02
C GLU A 207 -24.52 -1.02 7.93
N LYS A 208 -24.07 -2.06 7.21
CA LYS A 208 -24.82 -2.69 6.13
C LYS A 208 -25.78 -3.74 6.66
N GLU A 209 -27.03 -3.61 6.25
CA GLU A 209 -28.01 -4.68 6.41
C GLU A 209 -27.73 -5.78 5.38
N LEU A 210 -27.49 -7.02 5.85
CA LEU A 210 -27.19 -8.14 4.97
C LEU A 210 -28.48 -8.69 4.33
N LYS A 211 -28.70 -8.32 3.08
CA LYS A 211 -29.82 -8.76 2.24
C LYS A 211 -29.31 -9.33 0.90
N PRO A 212 -28.55 -10.45 0.94
CA PRO A 212 -28.05 -11.06 -0.29
C PRO A 212 -29.20 -11.48 -1.21
N SER A 213 -28.94 -11.49 -2.53
CA SER A 213 -29.96 -11.88 -3.52
C SER A 213 -30.49 -13.31 -3.32
N SER A 214 -29.66 -14.21 -2.76
CA SER A 214 -30.07 -15.50 -2.21
C SER A 214 -28.98 -16.07 -1.29
N LEU A 215 -29.32 -17.04 -0.45
CA LEU A 215 -28.34 -17.75 0.39
C LEU A 215 -27.27 -18.44 -0.45
N ARG A 216 -27.64 -19.07 -1.58
CA ARG A 216 -26.67 -19.74 -2.47
C ARG A 216 -25.66 -18.76 -3.07
N VAL A 217 -26.10 -17.55 -3.39
CA VAL A 217 -25.22 -16.48 -3.91
C VAL A 217 -24.28 -15.99 -2.82
N ARG A 218 -24.79 -15.79 -1.60
CA ARG A 218 -23.97 -15.45 -0.43
C ARG A 218 -22.90 -16.51 -0.19
N ASP A 219 -23.28 -17.78 -0.12
CA ASP A 219 -22.35 -18.88 0.17
C ASP A 219 -21.26 -18.99 -0.92
N ALA A 220 -21.61 -18.76 -2.20
CA ALA A 220 -20.63 -18.72 -3.29
C ALA A 220 -19.67 -17.51 -3.20
N ALA A 221 -20.17 -16.34 -2.78
CA ALA A 221 -19.36 -15.14 -2.56
C ALA A 221 -18.43 -15.30 -1.34
N GLU A 222 -18.91 -15.90 -0.25
CA GLU A 222 -18.10 -16.23 0.93
C GLU A 222 -17.00 -17.25 0.61
N ALA A 223 -17.32 -18.25 -0.23
CA ALA A 223 -16.32 -19.21 -0.71
C ALA A 223 -15.23 -18.54 -1.55
N LEU A 224 -15.60 -17.63 -2.47
CA LEU A 224 -14.64 -16.83 -3.23
C LEU A 224 -13.78 -15.94 -2.31
N LEU A 225 -14.39 -15.25 -1.33
CA LEU A 225 -13.66 -14.43 -0.37
C LEU A 225 -12.65 -15.25 0.43
N SER A 226 -13.06 -16.43 0.92
CA SER A 226 -12.18 -17.32 1.66
C SER A 226 -11.00 -17.75 0.79
N CYS A 227 -11.29 -18.17 -0.46
CA CYS A 227 -10.27 -18.51 -1.44
C CYS A 227 -9.29 -17.36 -1.70
N MET A 228 -9.76 -16.11 -1.79
CA MET A 228 -8.89 -14.94 -1.95
C MET A 228 -8.00 -14.71 -0.73
N MET A 229 -8.56 -14.78 0.47
CA MET A 229 -7.81 -14.55 1.71
C MET A 229 -6.75 -15.64 1.95
N ASP A 230 -7.03 -16.88 1.54
CA ASP A 230 -6.09 -17.99 1.63
C ASP A 230 -4.92 -17.89 0.64
N HIS A 231 -5.06 -17.13 -0.45
CA HIS A 231 -4.06 -17.07 -1.53
C HIS A 231 -3.40 -15.70 -1.71
N ALA A 232 -4.02 -14.61 -1.23
CA ALA A 232 -3.45 -13.28 -1.29
C ALA A 232 -2.20 -13.20 -0.39
N GLY A 233 -1.05 -12.83 -0.97
CA GLY A 233 0.25 -12.75 -0.27
C GLY A 233 0.99 -14.08 -0.10
N TYR A 234 0.34 -15.23 -0.34
CA TYR A 234 1.00 -16.54 -0.26
C TYR A 234 1.83 -16.87 -1.49
N PHE A 235 1.54 -16.28 -2.65
CA PHE A 235 2.33 -16.51 -3.85
C PHE A 235 3.59 -15.64 -3.87
N PRO A 236 4.78 -16.22 -4.12
CA PRO A 236 6.01 -15.46 -4.29
C PRO A 236 5.81 -14.37 -5.35
N LYS A 237 6.16 -13.13 -4.99
CA LYS A 237 6.34 -12.05 -5.99
C LYS A 237 7.55 -12.42 -6.85
N SER A 238 7.84 -11.69 -7.92
CA SER A 238 9.08 -11.87 -8.70
C SER A 238 10.37 -11.76 -7.84
N ALA A 239 10.25 -11.27 -6.60
CA ALA A 239 11.29 -11.21 -5.58
C ALA A 239 11.36 -12.46 -4.65
N GLY A 240 10.63 -13.53 -4.95
CA GLY A 240 10.57 -14.75 -4.12
C GLY A 240 9.41 -14.75 -3.11
N PRO A 241 9.31 -15.80 -2.26
CA PRO A 241 8.24 -15.92 -1.26
C PRO A 241 8.24 -14.66 -0.41
N GLU A 242 7.09 -14.01 -0.28
CA GLU A 242 6.94 -12.65 0.27
C GLU A 242 7.69 -12.53 1.58
N THR A 243 8.94 -12.08 1.54
CA THR A 243 9.76 -11.96 2.74
C THR A 243 9.51 -10.55 3.25
N LEU A 244 8.93 -10.43 4.44
CA LEU A 244 8.67 -9.13 5.07
C LEU A 244 9.96 -8.37 5.39
N SER A 245 11.11 -9.05 5.31
CA SER A 245 12.45 -8.50 5.46
C SER A 245 13.17 -8.27 4.13
N SER A 246 13.98 -7.22 4.09
CA SER A 246 14.84 -6.82 2.99
C SER A 246 16.09 -7.70 2.89
N LEU A 247 16.43 -8.07 1.65
CA LEU A 247 17.71 -8.70 1.31
C LEU A 247 18.88 -7.72 1.27
N LEU A 248 18.63 -6.41 1.35
CA LEU A 248 19.69 -5.40 1.34
C LEU A 248 20.51 -5.47 2.63
N ASP A 249 21.82 -5.61 2.47
CA ASP A 249 22.82 -5.56 3.53
C ASP A 249 23.78 -4.39 3.34
N GLU A 250 24.70 -4.22 4.28
CA GLU A 250 25.71 -3.16 4.24
C GLU A 250 26.59 -3.24 2.99
N GLU A 251 26.95 -4.46 2.58
CA GLU A 251 27.78 -4.69 1.40
C GLU A 251 27.07 -4.27 0.11
N ALA A 252 25.81 -4.67 -0.07
CA ALA A 252 24.99 -4.30 -1.20
C ALA A 252 24.81 -2.78 -1.26
N LEU A 253 24.48 -2.13 -0.14
CA LEU A 253 24.29 -0.67 -0.11
C LEU A 253 25.58 0.09 -0.46
N LEU A 254 26.75 -0.36 0.00
CA LEU A 254 28.01 0.31 -0.34
C LEU A 254 28.39 0.15 -1.82
N LYS A 255 28.06 -0.98 -2.44
CA LYS A 255 28.24 -1.18 -3.89
C LYS A 255 27.45 -0.17 -4.72
N PHE A 256 26.27 0.26 -4.24
CA PHE A 256 25.49 1.29 -4.90
C PHE A 256 25.97 2.72 -4.60
N GLY A 257 26.59 2.96 -3.45
CA GLY A 257 26.99 4.30 -2.99
C GLY A 257 28.41 4.75 -3.36
N ASN A 258 29.35 3.83 -3.65
CA ASN A 258 30.75 4.16 -3.91
C ASN A 258 31.38 3.24 -4.98
N ALA A 259 31.86 3.83 -6.08
CA ALA A 259 32.70 3.12 -7.07
C ALA A 259 34.09 2.72 -6.51
N ASP A 260 34.57 3.42 -5.47
CA ASP A 260 35.90 3.23 -4.87
C ASP A 260 35.97 2.14 -3.79
N ALA A 261 34.86 1.42 -3.51
CA ALA A 261 34.84 0.34 -2.52
C ALA A 261 35.64 -0.92 -2.92
N THR A 262 36.30 -0.90 -4.08
CA THR A 262 37.02 -2.05 -4.65
C THR A 262 38.43 -2.26 -4.09
N THR A 263 39.00 -1.30 -3.34
CA THR A 263 40.40 -1.35 -2.91
C THR A 263 40.64 -1.67 -1.43
N SER A 264 39.60 -1.68 -0.58
CA SER A 264 39.72 -2.00 0.86
C SER A 264 39.05 -3.32 1.21
N SER A 265 39.48 -3.97 2.29
CA SER A 265 38.78 -5.14 2.82
C SER A 265 37.32 -4.78 3.18
N LEU A 266 36.38 -5.65 2.81
CA LEU A 266 34.94 -5.44 2.95
C LEU A 266 34.49 -4.99 4.36
N PRO A 267 34.96 -5.61 5.46
CA PRO A 267 34.58 -5.20 6.81
C PRO A 267 35.07 -3.80 7.20
N GLU A 268 36.25 -3.41 6.71
CA GLU A 268 36.85 -2.11 7.00
C GLU A 268 36.11 -0.99 6.26
N ALA A 269 35.65 -1.25 5.03
CA ALA A 269 34.81 -0.33 4.29
C ALA A 269 33.46 -0.11 4.98
N VAL A 270 32.82 -1.18 5.44
CA VAL A 270 31.54 -1.14 6.18
C VAL A 270 31.69 -0.33 7.47
N GLY A 271 32.71 -0.62 8.29
CA GLY A 271 32.94 0.09 9.54
C GLY A 271 33.25 1.58 9.38
N ARG A 272 33.72 2.04 8.23
CA ARG A 272 33.96 3.47 7.99
C ARG A 272 32.67 4.26 7.73
N HIS A 273 31.67 3.63 7.13
CA HIS A 273 30.48 4.33 6.62
C HIS A 273 29.24 4.08 7.48
N PHE A 274 29.10 2.90 8.08
CA PHE A 274 27.99 2.59 8.95
C PHE A 274 28.28 2.95 10.40
N ARG A 275 27.23 3.39 11.10
CA ARG A 275 27.22 3.52 12.56
C ARG A 275 26.07 2.70 13.12
N TYR A 276 26.34 1.94 14.18
CA TYR A 276 25.39 0.98 14.73
C TYR A 276 24.84 1.43 16.08
N PHE A 277 23.54 1.23 16.29
CA PHE A 277 22.84 1.57 17.52
C PHE A 277 21.88 0.45 17.91
N VAL A 278 21.62 0.32 19.21
CA VAL A 278 20.51 -0.46 19.76
C VAL A 278 19.43 0.51 20.21
N ALA A 279 18.23 0.36 19.69
CA ALA A 279 17.05 1.09 20.14
C ALA A 279 16.18 0.19 21.01
N GLN A 280 15.80 0.68 22.19
CA GLN A 280 14.87 0.02 23.12
C GLN A 280 15.19 -1.46 23.43
N ASN A 281 16.47 -1.85 23.34
CA ASN A 281 16.95 -3.24 23.50
C ASN A 281 16.28 -4.28 22.60
N SER A 282 15.60 -3.87 21.52
CA SER A 282 14.81 -4.76 20.65
C SER A 282 15.15 -4.63 19.17
N ALA A 283 15.79 -3.53 18.77
CA ALA A 283 16.17 -3.27 17.39
C ALA A 283 17.64 -2.86 17.28
N VAL A 284 18.34 -3.39 16.29
CA VAL A 284 19.68 -2.91 15.89
C VAL A 284 19.53 -2.05 14.64
N ILE A 285 19.98 -0.80 14.72
CA ILE A 285 19.88 0.18 13.65
C ILE A 285 21.29 0.47 13.14
N ALA A 286 21.56 0.17 11.87
CA ALA A 286 22.75 0.64 11.16
C ALA A 286 22.38 1.88 10.35
N VAL A 287 23.16 2.94 10.49
CA VAL A 287 22.91 4.25 9.88
C VAL A 287 24.00 4.56 8.87
N LEU A 288 23.59 4.92 7.65
CA LEU A 288 24.45 5.34 6.54
C LEU A 288 24.06 6.76 6.10
N GLU A 289 24.96 7.72 6.30
CA GLU A 289 24.81 9.12 5.89
C GLU A 289 25.49 9.39 4.53
N GLN A 290 25.27 8.50 3.55
CA GLN A 290 25.87 8.59 2.22
C GLN A 290 24.81 8.51 1.12
N ASN A 291 25.01 9.28 0.04
CA ASN A 291 24.15 9.23 -1.14
C ASN A 291 24.43 7.97 -1.97
N LEU A 292 23.37 7.22 -2.28
CA LEU A 292 23.42 5.98 -3.07
C LEU A 292 23.30 6.22 -4.59
N GLY A 293 23.80 7.35 -5.10
CA GLY A 293 23.79 7.65 -6.54
C GLY A 293 22.43 8.03 -7.15
N ASN A 294 21.43 8.44 -6.37
CA ASN A 294 20.17 8.93 -6.93
C ASN A 294 20.37 10.27 -7.67
N ASP A 295 20.21 10.28 -8.99
CA ASP A 295 20.39 11.44 -9.91
C ASP A 295 19.49 12.67 -9.65
N GLN A 296 18.68 12.70 -8.58
CA GLN A 296 17.73 13.78 -8.29
C GLN A 296 18.32 15.00 -7.55
N GLY A 297 19.64 15.21 -7.66
CA GLY A 297 20.35 16.32 -7.01
C GLY A 297 20.79 16.00 -5.57
N ALA A 298 21.72 16.81 -5.05
CA ALA A 298 22.37 16.64 -3.74
C ALA A 298 21.41 16.97 -2.56
N LEU A 299 20.37 16.16 -2.38
CA LEU A 299 19.46 16.25 -1.24
C LEU A 299 20.06 15.50 -0.03
N PRO A 300 19.95 16.05 1.19
CA PRO A 300 20.36 15.33 2.39
C PRO A 300 19.58 14.01 2.52
N THR A 301 20.31 12.90 2.45
CA THR A 301 19.75 11.53 2.47
C THR A 301 20.37 10.72 3.61
N VAL A 302 19.54 9.95 4.31
CA VAL A 302 19.97 8.92 5.27
C VAL A 302 19.38 7.59 4.86
N THR A 303 20.19 6.54 4.90
CA THR A 303 19.75 5.15 4.72
C THR A 303 19.97 4.39 6.02
N LEU A 304 19.00 3.57 6.38
CA LEU A 304 18.95 2.82 7.63
C LEU A 304 18.75 1.35 7.32
N LEU A 305 19.54 0.49 7.95
CA LEU A 305 19.27 -0.94 8.06
C LEU A 305 18.78 -1.24 9.47
N VAL A 306 17.50 -1.55 9.60
CA VAL A 306 16.83 -1.83 10.87
C VAL A 306 16.64 -3.33 11.00
N ARG A 307 17.33 -3.95 11.96
CA ARG A 307 17.21 -5.37 12.29
C ARG A 307 16.32 -5.52 13.51
N VAL A 308 15.24 -6.28 13.35
CA VAL A 308 14.24 -6.59 14.37
C VAL A 308 13.94 -8.10 14.35
N PRO A 309 13.19 -8.66 15.32
CA PRO A 309 12.85 -10.08 15.30
C PRO A 309 12.15 -10.57 14.03
N PHE A 310 11.49 -9.68 13.29
CA PHE A 310 10.83 -9.98 12.02
C PHE A 310 11.76 -9.87 10.80
N GLY A 311 13.06 -9.72 11.04
CA GLY A 311 14.12 -9.65 10.05
C GLY A 311 14.67 -8.24 9.85
N ARG A 312 15.39 -8.06 8.75
CA ARG A 312 16.07 -6.82 8.37
C ARG A 312 15.17 -5.95 7.50
N HIS A 313 15.18 -4.64 7.68
CA HIS A 313 14.45 -3.69 6.85
C HIS A 313 15.37 -2.55 6.43
N ALA A 314 15.21 -2.06 5.20
CA ALA A 314 16.03 -0.98 4.66
C ALA A 314 15.14 0.24 4.38
N TRP A 315 15.43 1.38 5.01
CA TRP A 315 14.70 2.62 4.81
C TRP A 315 15.64 3.71 4.32
N THR A 316 15.23 4.43 3.27
CA THR A 316 15.95 5.62 2.79
C THR A 316 15.03 6.83 2.92
N MET A 317 15.52 7.85 3.60
CA MET A 317 14.80 9.10 3.81
C MET A 317 15.58 10.24 3.17
N GLN A 318 14.86 11.13 2.48
CA GLN A 318 15.43 12.32 1.86
C GLN A 318 14.73 13.56 2.38
N LEU A 319 15.49 14.52 2.90
CA LEU A 319 14.95 15.80 3.32
C LEU A 319 14.66 16.66 2.10
N ARG A 320 13.43 17.16 1.98
CA ARG A 320 13.00 18.09 0.92
C ARG A 320 12.25 19.26 1.53
N GLN A 321 12.49 20.45 0.99
CA GLN A 321 11.75 21.66 1.37
C GLN A 321 10.39 21.75 0.66
N LEU A 322 10.24 21.10 -0.51
CA LEU A 322 9.03 21.10 -1.33
C LEU A 322 8.60 19.67 -1.69
N PRO A 323 7.28 19.42 -1.86
CA PRO A 323 6.77 18.16 -2.40
C PRO A 323 7.36 17.82 -3.78
N ARG A 324 7.50 16.51 -4.09
CA ARG A 324 8.16 16.03 -5.32
C ARG A 324 7.57 16.61 -6.61
N HIS A 325 6.25 16.78 -6.68
CA HIS A 325 5.56 17.32 -7.86
C HIS A 325 5.76 18.83 -8.07
N LYS A 326 6.35 19.55 -7.09
CA LYS A 326 6.64 21.00 -7.18
C LYS A 326 8.12 21.30 -7.45
N SER A 327 8.98 20.29 -7.52
CA SER A 327 10.45 20.44 -7.57
C SER A 327 11.01 20.98 -8.90
N GLY A 328 10.21 21.05 -9.98
CA GLY A 328 10.64 21.62 -11.27
C GLY A 328 10.64 23.15 -11.33
N SER A 329 9.89 23.80 -10.44
CA SER A 329 9.96 25.25 -10.27
C SER A 329 11.15 25.54 -9.37
N ARG A 330 12.21 26.14 -9.92
CA ARG A 330 13.20 26.88 -9.12
C ARG A 330 12.47 28.07 -8.50
N SER A 331 11.65 27.81 -7.50
CA SER A 331 11.12 28.84 -6.62
C SER A 331 12.32 29.31 -5.82
N ALA A 332 13.01 30.31 -6.34
CA ALA A 332 13.70 31.27 -5.52
C ALA A 332 12.60 31.93 -4.68
N ALA A 333 12.16 31.24 -3.63
CA ALA A 333 11.38 31.87 -2.58
C ALA A 333 12.29 32.97 -2.07
N VAL A 334 11.99 34.21 -2.48
CA VAL A 334 12.64 35.40 -1.94
C VAL A 334 12.49 35.26 -0.44
N ASN A 335 13.62 35.23 0.27
CA ASN A 335 13.61 35.13 1.72
C ASN A 335 12.61 36.18 2.23
N PRO A 336 11.50 35.78 2.88
CA PRO A 336 10.45 36.71 3.29
C PRO A 336 10.95 37.75 4.30
N GLY A 337 12.22 37.66 4.68
CA GLY A 337 12.85 38.49 5.69
C GLY A 337 12.49 37.97 7.07
N ARG A 338 13.10 38.59 8.07
CA ARG A 338 12.66 38.41 9.45
C ARG A 338 11.23 38.96 9.57
N PRO A 339 10.27 38.22 10.16
CA PRO A 339 8.97 38.79 10.48
C PRO A 339 9.16 39.99 11.41
N MET A 340 8.62 41.13 11.03
CA MET A 340 8.64 42.32 11.88
C MET A 340 7.71 42.11 13.08
N PRO A 341 8.05 42.63 14.27
CA PRO A 341 7.15 42.59 15.42
C PRO A 341 5.85 43.31 15.05
N CYS A 342 4.73 42.59 15.10
CA CYS A 342 3.43 43.21 14.92
C CYS A 342 2.96 43.68 16.30
N HIS A 343 3.03 44.99 16.54
CA HIS A 343 2.57 45.60 17.78
C HIS A 343 1.06 45.86 17.80
N GLU A 344 0.35 45.58 16.70
CA GLU A 344 -1.10 45.68 16.70
C GLU A 344 -1.68 44.65 17.71
N PRO A 345 -2.48 45.10 18.69
CA PRO A 345 -3.16 44.18 19.58
C PRO A 345 -4.00 43.24 18.72
N ALA A 346 -3.78 41.94 18.86
CA ALA A 346 -4.52 40.95 18.08
C ALA A 346 -6.01 41.26 18.17
N VAL A 347 -6.66 41.49 17.02
CA VAL A 347 -8.11 41.65 16.96
C VAL A 347 -8.70 40.34 17.46
N ARG A 348 -9.08 40.30 18.73
CA ARG A 348 -9.76 39.15 19.33
C ARG A 348 -11.14 39.08 18.69
N THR A 349 -11.23 38.36 17.57
CA THR A 349 -12.48 38.09 16.85
C THR A 349 -13.42 37.18 17.65
N HIS A 350 -12.91 36.54 18.71
CA HIS A 350 -13.68 35.70 19.58
C HIS A 350 -13.91 36.40 20.93
N PRO A 351 -15.15 36.39 21.46
CA PRO A 351 -15.38 36.79 22.84
C PRO A 351 -14.49 35.95 23.76
N PRO A 352 -14.00 36.52 24.87
CA PRO A 352 -13.17 35.78 25.82
C PRO A 352 -13.90 34.50 26.23
N PRO A 353 -13.19 33.36 26.35
CA PRO A 353 -13.82 32.12 26.78
C PRO A 353 -14.47 32.34 28.13
N SER A 354 -15.79 32.11 28.21
CA SER A 354 -16.48 32.10 29.49
C SER A 354 -16.01 30.89 30.28
N PHE A 355 -15.41 31.11 31.44
CA PHE A 355 -15.03 30.04 32.38
C PHE A 355 -16.25 29.43 33.09
N PHE A 356 -17.44 29.94 32.80
CA PHE A 356 -18.70 29.55 33.41
C PHE A 356 -19.73 29.15 32.34
N PRO A 357 -20.58 28.13 32.59
CA PRO A 357 -21.66 27.76 31.69
C PRO A 357 -22.66 28.90 31.48
N GLU A 358 -23.28 28.98 30.31
CA GLU A 358 -24.31 30.01 30.02
C GLU A 358 -25.50 29.96 30.99
N SER A 359 -25.79 28.78 31.56
CA SER A 359 -26.87 28.56 32.54
C SER A 359 -26.62 29.20 33.92
N ILE A 360 -25.46 29.81 34.17
CA ILE A 360 -25.21 30.52 35.44
C ILE A 360 -26.12 31.75 35.59
N ALA A 361 -26.54 32.35 34.47
CA ALA A 361 -27.48 33.46 34.45
C ALA A 361 -28.89 33.07 34.90
N ASP A 362 -29.23 31.77 34.85
CA ASP A 362 -30.53 31.23 35.27
C ASP A 362 -30.58 30.91 36.78
N ILE A 363 -29.47 31.07 37.50
CA ILE A 363 -29.40 30.80 38.94
C ILE A 363 -30.12 31.94 39.69
N PRO A 364 -31.17 31.64 40.50
CA PRO A 364 -31.88 32.65 41.26
C PRO A 364 -30.94 33.34 42.27
N THR A 365 -30.91 34.67 42.27
CA THR A 365 -30.14 35.44 43.24
C THR A 365 -30.79 35.39 44.62
N CYS A 366 -29.97 35.33 45.66
CA CYS A 366 -30.38 35.38 47.05
C CYS A 366 -29.93 36.68 47.72
N GLU A 367 -30.43 36.97 48.93
CA GLU A 367 -30.14 38.24 49.61
C GLU A 367 -28.65 38.49 49.87
N ILE A 368 -27.81 37.44 49.90
CA ILE A 368 -26.36 37.59 50.06
C ILE A 368 -25.68 38.11 48.78
N ASP A 369 -26.28 37.87 47.61
CA ASP A 369 -25.72 38.32 46.33
C ASP A 369 -25.84 39.84 46.18
N LYS A 370 -26.73 40.48 46.97
CA LYS A 370 -26.87 41.94 47.06
C LYS A 370 -25.85 42.59 48.00
N SER A 371 -24.97 41.81 48.64
CA SER A 371 -23.92 42.34 49.51
C SER A 371 -22.71 42.90 48.76
N ILE A 372 -22.56 42.53 47.48
CA ILE A 372 -21.56 43.09 46.58
C ILE A 372 -22.24 44.24 45.80
N PRO A 373 -21.76 45.49 45.94
CA PRO A 373 -22.34 46.62 45.23
C PRO A 373 -22.21 46.46 43.72
N ASP A 374 -23.31 46.67 42.99
CA ASP A 374 -23.28 46.72 41.53
C ASP A 374 -22.72 48.09 41.07
N PRO A 375 -21.57 48.12 40.38
CA PRO A 375 -20.93 49.36 39.94
C PRO A 375 -21.75 50.15 38.91
N THR A 376 -22.82 49.58 38.36
CA THR A 376 -23.73 50.23 37.40
C THR A 376 -25.01 50.81 38.02
N SER A 377 -25.20 50.62 39.33
CA SER A 377 -26.39 51.10 40.05
C SER A 377 -26.41 52.63 40.18
N GLN A 378 -27.58 53.25 39.98
CA GLN A 378 -27.75 54.71 40.02
C GLN A 378 -27.77 55.32 41.43
N MET A 379 -27.85 54.49 42.48
CA MET A 379 -27.85 54.93 43.88
C MET A 379 -26.64 54.37 44.60
N LEU A 380 -25.51 55.06 44.47
CA LEU A 380 -24.26 54.71 45.14
C LEU A 380 -24.16 55.46 46.47
N THR A 381 -23.72 54.77 47.51
CA THR A 381 -23.29 55.40 48.76
C THR A 381 -21.99 56.18 48.54
N ARG A 382 -21.68 57.12 49.46
CA ARG A 382 -20.49 57.97 49.35
C ARG A 382 -19.18 57.18 49.25
N ASP A 383 -19.09 56.05 49.94
CA ASP A 383 -17.90 55.21 49.98
C ASP A 383 -17.75 54.39 48.68
N GLU A 384 -18.86 53.93 48.09
CA GLU A 384 -18.87 53.24 46.77
C GLU A 384 -18.47 54.20 45.64
N ALA A 385 -18.94 55.44 45.66
CA ALA A 385 -18.53 56.46 44.71
C ALA A 385 -17.02 56.79 44.81
N GLN A 386 -16.47 56.78 46.03
CA GLN A 386 -15.04 56.97 46.26
C GLN A 386 -14.21 55.78 45.74
N MET A 387 -14.70 54.56 45.92
CA MET A 387 -14.07 53.34 45.40
C MET A 387 -14.04 53.30 43.87
N LEU A 388 -15.13 53.69 43.20
CA LEU A 388 -15.18 53.85 41.76
C LEU A 388 -14.19 54.92 41.26
N GLY A 389 -14.02 56.00 42.04
CA GLY A 389 -13.00 57.01 41.78
C GLY A 389 -11.57 56.46 41.82
N PHE A 390 -11.27 55.55 42.77
CA PHE A 390 -9.97 54.89 42.83
C PHE A 390 -9.76 53.91 41.66
N LEU A 391 -10.80 53.17 41.24
CA LEU A 391 -10.73 52.29 40.08
C LEU A 391 -10.47 53.06 38.78
N ASP A 392 -11.12 54.21 38.58
CA ASP A 392 -10.87 55.09 37.43
C ASP A 392 -9.44 55.66 37.45
N GLN A 393 -8.93 56.03 38.64
CA GLN A 393 -7.53 56.44 38.79
C GLN A 393 -6.56 55.30 38.46
N GLN A 394 -6.82 54.09 38.95
CA GLN A 394 -6.00 52.91 38.66
C GLN A 394 -6.01 52.61 37.15
N ALA A 395 -7.17 52.61 36.50
CA ALA A 395 -7.29 52.38 35.06
C ALA A 395 -6.50 53.42 34.24
N LYS A 396 -6.49 54.69 34.66
CA LYS A 396 -5.67 55.74 34.02
C LYS A 396 -4.18 55.50 34.20
N VAL A 397 -3.74 55.08 35.39
CA VAL A 397 -2.34 54.76 35.67
C VAL A 397 -1.90 53.55 34.84
N GLU A 398 -2.67 52.47 34.82
CA GLU A 398 -2.39 51.28 34.01
C GLU A 398 -2.29 51.62 32.53
N LYS A 399 -3.22 52.43 32.01
CA LYS A 399 -3.17 52.88 30.61
C LYS A 399 -1.94 53.74 30.31
N SER A 400 -1.55 54.61 31.23
CA SER A 400 -0.32 55.42 31.10
C SER A 400 0.94 54.55 31.15
N ILE A 401 0.97 53.51 31.99
CA ILE A 401 2.07 52.56 32.04
C ILE A 401 2.15 51.79 30.71
N CYS A 402 1.04 51.23 30.22
CA CYS A 402 1.02 50.53 28.93
C CYS A 402 1.54 51.42 27.79
N HIS A 403 1.11 52.68 27.72
CA HIS A 403 1.61 53.62 26.70
C HIS A 403 3.11 53.87 26.83
N HIS A 404 3.62 54.02 28.05
CA HIS A 404 5.05 54.23 28.29
C HIS A 404 5.89 53.00 27.94
N TRP A 405 5.37 51.80 28.20
CA TRP A 405 5.97 50.54 27.76
C TRP A 405 5.94 50.40 26.24
N GLU A 406 4.85 50.79 25.58
CA GLU A 406 4.74 50.80 24.11
C GLU A 406 5.74 51.79 23.47
N GLU A 407 5.88 53.00 24.03
CA GLU A 407 6.89 53.99 23.59
C GLU A 407 8.32 53.47 23.80
N ALA A 408 8.62 52.90 24.98
CA ALA A 408 9.93 52.33 25.27
C ALA A 408 10.28 51.14 24.34
N MET A 409 9.30 50.30 23.99
CA MET A 409 9.51 49.22 23.02
C MET A 409 9.69 49.71 21.58
N GLN A 410 9.17 50.89 21.22
CA GLN A 410 9.39 51.49 19.90
C GLN A 410 10.76 52.18 19.78
N GLU A 411 11.36 52.61 20.89
CA GLU A 411 12.69 53.22 20.92
C GLU A 411 13.85 52.20 20.85
N GLU A 412 13.60 50.91 21.14
CA GLU A 412 14.63 49.87 21.01
C GLU A 412 14.81 49.41 19.56
N ASP A 413 16.06 49.29 19.13
CA ASP A 413 16.42 48.75 17.81
C ASP A 413 16.04 47.26 17.71
N PHE A 414 15.14 46.91 16.79
CA PHE A 414 14.79 45.52 16.51
C PHE A 414 15.56 44.96 15.31
N PRO A 415 16.15 43.75 15.41
CA PRO A 415 16.26 42.88 16.59
C PRO A 415 17.37 43.31 17.56
N ASP A 416 17.24 42.96 18.85
CA ASP A 416 18.28 43.20 19.86
C ASP A 416 19.61 42.55 19.41
N PRO A 417 20.66 43.35 19.15
CA PRO A 417 21.95 42.83 18.68
C PRO A 417 22.62 41.82 19.62
N ALA A 418 22.32 41.85 20.92
CA ALA A 418 22.93 40.98 21.92
C ALA A 418 22.28 39.57 21.94
N THR A 419 21.01 39.46 21.59
CA THR A 419 20.28 38.19 21.54
C THR A 419 20.00 37.71 20.11
N ASP A 420 20.45 38.47 19.10
CA ASP A 420 20.10 38.17 17.73
C ASP A 420 20.72 36.85 17.22
N CYS A 421 19.85 35.91 16.85
CA CYS A 421 20.28 34.68 16.19
C CYS A 421 20.57 34.96 14.70
N ASN A 422 21.84 34.96 14.32
CA ASN A 422 22.23 35.01 12.92
C ASN A 422 22.00 33.66 12.24
N ALA A 423 21.53 33.69 10.98
CA ALA A 423 21.40 32.49 10.18
C ALA A 423 22.77 31.81 10.03
N PRO A 424 22.88 30.49 10.25
CA PRO A 424 24.14 29.79 10.07
C PRO A 424 24.62 29.89 8.61
N SER A 425 25.94 29.89 8.41
CA SER A 425 26.54 29.89 7.07
C SER A 425 26.09 28.65 6.28
N VAL A 426 25.93 28.80 4.97
CA VAL A 426 25.64 27.67 4.08
C VAL A 426 26.71 26.59 4.24
N CYS A 427 26.30 25.39 4.66
CA CYS A 427 27.16 24.22 4.82
C CYS A 427 26.73 23.11 3.84
N GLN A 428 27.70 22.33 3.38
CA GLN A 428 27.46 21.13 2.56
C GLN A 428 27.43 19.86 3.41
N GLU A 429 27.97 19.92 4.63
CA GLU A 429 27.95 18.82 5.59
C GLU A 429 26.65 18.87 6.39
N PHE A 430 25.76 17.90 6.13
CA PHE A 430 24.49 17.79 6.83
C PHE A 430 24.40 16.46 7.58
N GLN A 431 24.27 16.51 8.91
CA GLN A 431 24.09 15.33 9.76
C GLN A 431 22.66 14.81 9.66
N THR A 432 22.37 14.12 8.56
CA THR A 432 21.04 13.54 8.26
C THR A 432 20.58 12.55 9.33
N ALA A 433 21.50 11.77 9.91
CA ALA A 433 21.23 10.85 11.00
C ALA A 433 20.73 11.59 12.24
N ARG A 434 21.34 12.72 12.59
CA ARG A 434 20.95 13.49 13.76
C ARG A 434 19.54 14.05 13.62
N LEU A 435 19.21 14.58 12.44
CA LEU A 435 17.86 15.04 12.14
C LEU A 435 16.84 13.91 12.26
N PHE A 436 17.14 12.75 11.66
CA PHE A 436 16.29 11.56 11.75
C PHE A 436 16.07 11.11 13.20
N LEU A 437 17.15 10.94 13.96
CA LEU A 437 17.08 10.51 15.36
C LEU A 437 16.33 11.53 16.23
N SER A 438 16.46 12.82 15.93
CA SER A 438 15.69 13.89 16.56
C SER A 438 14.19 13.77 16.27
N HIS A 439 13.79 13.61 15.00
CA HIS A 439 12.37 13.48 14.64
C HIS A 439 11.68 12.26 15.26
N LEU A 440 12.42 11.17 15.48
CA LEU A 440 11.90 9.99 16.16
C LEU A 440 12.01 10.05 17.69
N GLY A 441 12.46 11.18 18.25
CA GLY A 441 12.53 11.39 19.69
C GLY A 441 13.69 10.67 20.38
N PHE A 442 14.67 10.14 19.64
CA PHE A 442 15.84 9.45 20.24
C PHE A 442 16.87 10.41 20.84
N LEU A 443 16.85 11.69 20.46
CA LEU A 443 17.80 12.71 20.94
C LEU A 443 17.20 13.73 21.91
N TRP A 444 15.88 13.72 22.09
CA TRP A 444 15.22 14.63 23.02
C TRP A 444 15.10 13.93 24.37
N ASP A 445 15.91 14.36 25.33
CA ASP A 445 15.62 14.05 26.73
C ASP A 445 14.38 14.83 27.13
N ASP A 446 13.33 14.13 27.56
CA ASP A 446 12.21 14.72 28.29
C ASP A 446 12.81 15.18 29.65
N VAL A 447 13.37 16.39 29.70
CA VAL A 447 14.16 16.99 30.81
C VAL A 447 13.44 16.98 32.19
N GLY A 448 12.22 16.44 32.28
CA GLY A 448 11.43 16.36 33.51
C GLY A 448 11.04 14.96 34.00
N LYS A 449 11.31 13.85 33.28
CA LYS A 449 10.88 12.51 33.75
C LYS A 449 12.05 11.70 34.29
N VAL A 450 12.06 11.58 35.62
CA VAL A 450 12.80 10.55 36.34
C VAL A 450 12.42 9.19 35.76
N VAL A 451 13.27 8.63 34.90
CA VAL A 451 13.11 7.28 34.38
C VAL A 451 13.52 6.31 35.48
N THR A 452 12.58 5.92 36.32
CA THR A 452 12.66 4.67 37.08
C THR A 452 12.47 3.51 36.11
N GLY A 453 13.54 3.09 35.41
CA GLY A 453 13.57 1.92 34.53
C GLY A 453 14.75 1.92 33.57
N ASN A 454 15.70 0.99 33.75
CA ASN A 454 16.98 0.88 33.03
C ASN A 454 16.92 0.88 31.48
N GLY A 455 16.97 2.03 30.82
CA GLY A 455 17.33 2.06 29.41
C GLY A 455 17.44 3.45 28.81
N GLN A 456 18.62 3.81 28.31
CA GLN A 456 18.72 4.89 27.32
C GLN A 456 17.91 4.49 26.08
N PRO A 457 17.14 5.40 25.46
CA PRO A 457 16.30 5.07 24.30
C PRO A 457 17.11 4.60 23.09
N LEU A 458 18.39 5.01 23.01
CA LEU A 458 19.33 4.65 21.96
C LEU A 458 20.74 4.46 22.57
N MET A 459 21.39 3.33 22.26
CA MET A 459 22.76 3.02 22.69
C MET A 459 23.65 2.74 21.50
N ALA A 460 24.81 3.41 21.40
CA ALA A 460 25.76 3.16 20.31
C ALA A 460 26.49 1.82 20.51
N LEU A 461 26.61 1.04 19.44
CA LEU A 461 27.37 -0.22 19.43
C LEU A 461 28.82 0.03 19.00
N ASN A 462 29.75 -0.69 19.63
CA ASN A 462 31.16 -0.65 19.27
C ASN A 462 31.47 -1.67 18.16
N GLN A 463 31.43 -1.21 16.91
CA GLN A 463 31.73 -2.01 15.72
C GLN A 463 33.20 -2.48 15.63
N ASN A 464 34.12 -1.89 16.39
CA ASN A 464 35.53 -2.29 16.40
C ASN A 464 35.79 -3.53 17.28
N GLN A 465 34.76 -4.07 17.94
CA GLN A 465 34.87 -5.28 18.74
C GLN A 465 35.14 -6.50 17.85
N PRO A 466 36.07 -7.39 18.22
CA PRO A 466 36.33 -8.61 17.45
C PRO A 466 35.06 -9.48 17.42
N GLY A 467 34.68 -9.96 16.24
CA GLY A 467 33.50 -10.80 16.04
C GLY A 467 32.17 -10.05 15.85
N PHE A 468 32.16 -8.71 15.88
CA PHE A 468 30.94 -7.90 15.68
C PHE A 468 30.19 -8.27 14.38
N TYR A 469 30.90 -8.25 13.24
CA TYR A 469 30.29 -8.58 11.93
C TYR A 469 29.87 -10.04 11.80
N THR A 470 30.58 -10.96 12.46
CA THR A 470 30.19 -12.38 12.50
C THR A 470 28.90 -12.59 13.30
N ALA A 471 28.75 -11.87 14.42
CA ALA A 471 27.51 -11.87 15.19
C ALA A 471 26.36 -11.24 14.40
N LEU A 472 26.64 -10.20 13.61
CA LEU A 472 25.66 -9.56 12.72
C LEU A 472 25.21 -10.50 11.59
N ASP A 473 26.13 -11.21 10.94
CA ASP A 473 25.80 -12.23 9.93
C ASP A 473 25.01 -13.39 10.56
N SER A 474 25.37 -13.80 11.77
CA SER A 474 24.63 -14.84 12.50
C SER A 474 23.20 -14.39 12.81
N LEU A 475 23.01 -13.12 13.19
CA LEU A 475 21.69 -12.50 13.42
C LEU A 475 20.86 -12.46 12.13
N ASP A 476 21.47 -12.08 11.01
CA ASP A 476 20.79 -11.99 9.72
C ASP A 476 20.39 -13.38 9.15
N ARG A 477 21.06 -14.46 9.59
CA ARG A 477 20.70 -15.85 9.25
C ARG A 477 19.58 -16.42 10.11
N ILE A 478 19.16 -15.74 11.17
CA ILE A 478 18.03 -16.20 11.99
C ILE A 478 16.76 -16.06 11.16
N SER A 479 16.02 -17.16 11.01
CA SER A 479 14.76 -17.14 10.27
C SER A 479 13.77 -16.22 10.99
N SER A 480 13.22 -15.26 10.25
CA SER A 480 12.12 -14.39 10.71
C SER A 480 10.77 -15.11 10.74
N ARG A 481 10.73 -16.39 10.34
CA ARG A 481 9.53 -17.21 10.22
C ARG A 481 9.66 -18.48 11.04
N THR A 482 8.53 -18.94 11.56
CA THR A 482 8.39 -20.31 12.05
C THR A 482 8.41 -21.24 10.84
N ASN A 483 9.29 -22.22 10.86
CA ASN A 483 9.38 -23.23 9.80
C ASN A 483 8.81 -24.53 10.34
N ASP A 484 7.68 -24.95 9.80
CA ASP A 484 7.10 -26.26 10.06
C ASP A 484 7.43 -27.20 8.91
N THR A 485 7.81 -28.43 9.23
CA THR A 485 8.06 -29.48 8.24
C THR A 485 6.99 -30.54 8.37
N VAL A 486 6.25 -30.77 7.29
CA VAL A 486 5.24 -31.83 7.21
C VAL A 486 5.69 -32.87 6.20
N PHE A 487 5.65 -34.14 6.60
CA PHE A 487 5.92 -35.25 5.72
C PHE A 487 4.62 -35.78 5.14
N VAL A 488 4.52 -35.85 3.82
CA VAL A 488 3.35 -36.37 3.12
C VAL A 488 3.69 -37.74 2.55
N PHE A 489 2.92 -38.75 2.93
CA PHE A 489 3.08 -40.13 2.46
C PHE A 489 1.88 -40.56 1.62
N TYR A 490 2.13 -41.35 0.60
CA TYR A 490 1.09 -42.01 -0.19
C TYR A 490 1.05 -43.49 0.18
N VAL A 491 -0.10 -43.98 0.67
CA VAL A 491 -0.31 -45.38 1.04
C VAL A 491 -1.29 -46.01 0.07
N ARG A 492 -0.88 -47.06 -0.65
CA ARG A 492 -1.77 -47.81 -1.54
C ARG A 492 -2.59 -48.83 -0.75
N GLU A 493 -3.72 -49.22 -1.32
CA GLU A 493 -4.54 -50.30 -0.77
C GLU A 493 -3.70 -51.55 -0.52
N GLY A 494 -3.82 -52.12 0.68
CA GLY A 494 -3.13 -53.35 1.09
C GLY A 494 -1.67 -53.17 1.53
N GLN A 495 -1.06 -51.99 1.40
CA GLN A 495 0.31 -51.75 1.88
C GLN A 495 0.33 -51.56 3.40
N VAL A 496 1.25 -52.28 4.06
CA VAL A 496 1.44 -52.24 5.52
C VAL A 496 2.89 -52.06 5.94
N THR A 497 3.84 -52.20 5.01
CA THR A 497 5.27 -52.10 5.36
C THR A 497 5.83 -50.69 5.06
N PRO A 498 6.70 -50.14 5.91
CA PRO A 498 7.27 -48.80 5.70
C PRO A 498 8.05 -48.65 4.39
N LEU A 499 8.79 -49.69 3.99
CA LEU A 499 9.59 -49.68 2.75
C LEU A 499 8.69 -49.54 1.50
N GLU A 500 7.55 -50.22 1.48
CA GLU A 500 6.58 -50.12 0.38
C GLU A 500 5.95 -48.72 0.32
N ILE A 501 5.61 -48.15 1.47
CA ILE A 501 4.99 -46.82 1.56
C ILE A 501 5.97 -45.73 1.11
N LEU A 502 7.22 -45.77 1.60
CA LEU A 502 8.27 -44.82 1.22
C LEU A 502 8.64 -44.94 -0.26
N GLY A 503 8.62 -46.17 -0.81
CA GLY A 503 8.90 -46.44 -2.22
C GLY A 503 7.90 -45.81 -3.19
N ASN A 504 6.66 -45.51 -2.76
CA ASN A 504 5.65 -44.96 -3.65
C ASN A 504 5.98 -43.56 -4.19
N VAL A 505 6.56 -42.68 -3.38
CA VAL A 505 6.81 -41.28 -3.77
C VAL A 505 8.12 -41.08 -4.54
N THR A 506 8.82 -42.17 -4.87
CA THR A 506 10.05 -42.14 -5.70
C THR A 506 9.78 -41.85 -7.18
N SER A 507 8.55 -42.07 -7.65
CA SER A 507 8.16 -41.85 -9.04
C SER A 507 6.69 -41.48 -9.15
N SER A 508 6.38 -40.52 -10.02
CA SER A 508 4.99 -40.11 -10.31
C SER A 508 4.12 -41.25 -10.87
N ARG A 509 4.74 -42.29 -11.45
CA ARG A 509 4.03 -43.49 -11.95
C ARG A 509 3.51 -44.38 -10.83
N ASN A 510 4.08 -44.23 -9.63
CA ASN A 510 3.76 -45.05 -8.46
C ASN A 510 2.64 -44.42 -7.60
N VAL A 511 2.04 -43.31 -8.03
CA VAL A 511 0.97 -42.63 -7.29
C VAL A 511 -0.23 -42.35 -8.17
N HIS A 512 -1.41 -42.20 -7.56
CA HIS A 512 -2.61 -41.82 -8.30
C HIS A 512 -2.52 -40.35 -8.77
N PRO A 513 -3.01 -39.98 -9.97
CA PRO A 513 -2.95 -38.59 -10.45
C PRO A 513 -3.55 -37.56 -9.48
N GLN A 514 -4.64 -37.93 -8.77
CA GLN A 514 -5.25 -37.05 -7.76
C GLN A 514 -4.34 -36.76 -6.57
N PHE A 515 -3.40 -37.65 -6.22
CA PHE A 515 -2.41 -37.37 -5.18
C PHE A 515 -1.46 -36.25 -5.62
N LEU A 516 -1.07 -36.23 -6.89
CA LEU A 516 -0.23 -35.15 -7.44
C LEU A 516 -1.00 -33.83 -7.52
N GLU A 517 -2.28 -33.88 -7.81
CA GLU A 517 -3.17 -32.71 -7.77
C GLU A 517 -3.30 -32.17 -6.34
N PHE A 518 -3.50 -33.05 -5.36
CA PHE A 518 -3.49 -32.70 -3.94
C PHE A 518 -2.17 -32.04 -3.52
N LEU A 519 -1.01 -32.61 -3.88
CA LEU A 519 0.29 -32.02 -3.55
C LEU A 519 0.44 -30.62 -4.15
N ARG A 520 -0.03 -30.41 -5.39
CA ARG A 520 -0.03 -29.10 -6.03
C ARG A 520 -1.03 -28.13 -5.42
N SER A 521 -2.00 -28.61 -4.65
CA SER A 521 -2.93 -27.76 -3.89
C SER A 521 -2.36 -27.33 -2.54
N LEU A 522 -1.35 -28.03 -2.01
CA LEU A 522 -0.71 -27.67 -0.74
C LEU A 522 0.24 -26.45 -0.85
N GLY A 523 0.70 -26.14 -2.05
CA GLY A 523 1.66 -25.07 -2.30
C GLY A 523 2.35 -25.21 -3.64
N TRP A 524 3.46 -24.49 -3.82
CA TRP A 524 4.25 -24.58 -5.05
C TRP A 524 5.43 -25.54 -4.88
N PRO A 525 5.70 -26.39 -5.89
CA PRO A 525 6.92 -27.16 -5.91
C PRO A 525 8.12 -26.23 -6.15
N VAL A 526 9.22 -26.51 -5.48
CA VAL A 526 10.50 -25.80 -5.66
C VAL A 526 11.59 -26.83 -5.96
N ASP A 527 12.48 -26.49 -6.89
CA ASP A 527 13.67 -27.28 -7.15
C ASP A 527 14.67 -27.03 -6.02
N VAL A 528 14.90 -28.07 -5.21
CA VAL A 528 15.77 -28.02 -4.03
C VAL A 528 17.23 -27.72 -4.39
N GLY A 529 17.67 -27.99 -5.62
CA GLY A 529 19.03 -27.66 -6.06
C GLY A 529 19.22 -26.18 -6.39
N MET A 530 18.14 -25.48 -6.72
CA MET A 530 18.14 -24.08 -7.17
C MET A 530 17.57 -23.11 -6.13
N HIS A 531 16.88 -23.63 -5.11
CA HIS A 531 16.29 -22.89 -4.00
C HIS A 531 17.20 -22.93 -2.78
#